data_AF-A0A931DUJ7-F1
#
_entry.id   AF-A0A931DUJ7-F1
#
_cell.length_a   1.000
_cell.length_b   1.000
_cell.length_c   1.000
_cell.angle_alpha   90.00
_cell.angle_beta   90.00
_cell.angle_gamma   90.00
#
_symmetry.space_group_name_H-M   'P 1'
#
loop_
_entity.id
_entity.type
_entity.pdbx_description
1 polymer ?
#
loop_
_entity_poly.entity_id
_entity_poly.type
_entity_poly.pdbx_seq_one_letter_code
_entity_poly.pdbx_strand_id
1 'polypeptide(L)'
;MTAGGATHHLAALGAHLSARGYKVELTERGLRAGKSNAEETISLRRRPEDSDRPWFWTAAGEPVAPADRIIDAGVFLMGHLAERHDRPEGAER
;
A
#
# COMPACT_ATOMS: atom_id res chain seq x y z
N MET A 1 14.42 1.19 19.22
CA MET A 1 14.28 2.39 18.36
C MET A 1 14.01 1.95 16.92
N THR A 2 12.76 1.77 16.48
CA THR A 2 12.42 1.61 15.03
C THR A 2 11.00 2.09 14.68
N ALA A 3 10.40 2.98 15.48
CA ALA A 3 9.11 3.57 15.13
C ALA A 3 9.24 4.61 14.00
N GLY A 4 10.36 5.35 13.93
CA GLY A 4 10.55 6.40 12.92
C GLY A 4 10.73 5.86 11.48
N GLY A 5 11.51 4.79 11.30
CA GLY A 5 11.81 4.24 9.97
C GLY A 5 10.61 3.68 9.21
N ALA A 6 9.65 3.08 9.93
CA ALA A 6 8.43 2.54 9.33
C ALA A 6 7.52 3.65 8.78
N THR A 7 7.42 4.75 9.52
CA THR A 7 6.67 5.94 9.12
C THR A 7 7.24 6.58 7.86
N HIS A 8 8.58 6.63 7.71
CA HIS A 8 9.22 7.24 6.53
C HIS A 8 8.89 6.52 5.21
N HIS A 9 8.89 5.18 5.19
CA HIS A 9 8.59 4.42 3.96
C HIS A 9 7.12 4.54 3.55
N LEU A 10 6.20 4.46 4.53
CA LEU A 10 4.77 4.66 4.27
C LEU A 10 4.47 6.10 3.83
N ALA A 11 5.14 7.09 4.41
CA ALA A 11 5.02 8.48 3.98
C ALA A 11 5.56 8.70 2.56
N ALA A 12 6.69 8.07 2.19
CA ALA A 12 7.24 8.14 0.85
C ALA A 12 6.30 7.50 -0.20
N LEU A 13 5.72 6.34 0.11
CA LEU A 13 4.69 5.72 -0.73
C LEU A 13 3.44 6.60 -0.83
N GLY A 14 2.99 7.19 0.29
CA GLY A 14 1.87 8.12 0.32
C GLY A 14 2.11 9.34 -0.58
N ALA A 15 3.28 9.97 -0.49
CA ALA A 15 3.66 11.09 -1.36
C ALA A 15 3.69 10.67 -2.84
N HIS A 16 4.23 9.49 -3.14
CA HIS A 16 4.26 8.95 -4.49
C HIS A 16 2.86 8.73 -5.08
N LEU A 17 1.92 8.19 -4.30
CA LEU A 17 0.53 7.97 -4.72
C LEU A 17 -0.26 9.29 -4.82
N SER A 18 -0.07 10.20 -3.86
CA SER A 18 -0.70 11.52 -3.86
C SER A 18 -0.33 12.33 -5.10
N ALA A 19 0.94 12.29 -5.52
CA ALA A 19 1.42 12.92 -6.75
C ALA A 19 0.72 12.39 -8.03
N ARG A 20 0.01 11.25 -7.94
CA ARG A 20 -0.75 10.62 -9.04
C ARG A 20 -2.27 10.74 -8.85
N GLY A 21 -2.71 11.57 -7.91
CA GLY A 21 -4.13 11.88 -7.69
C GLY A 21 -4.88 10.87 -6.82
N TYR A 22 -4.17 10.00 -6.08
CA TYR A 22 -4.80 9.14 -5.08
C TYR A 22 -4.99 9.90 -3.77
N LYS A 23 -6.11 9.64 -3.10
CA LYS A 23 -6.33 10.07 -1.71
C LYS A 23 -5.48 9.18 -0.82
N VAL A 24 -4.71 9.79 0.08
CA VAL A 24 -3.83 9.07 1.00
C VAL A 24 -4.00 9.61 2.41
N GLU A 25 -3.97 8.70 3.37
CA GLU A 25 -4.02 9.02 4.80
C GLU A 25 -3.06 8.08 5.53
N LEU A 26 -2.14 8.64 6.31
CA LEU A 26 -1.28 7.86 7.18
C LEU A 26 -1.98 7.65 8.51
N THR A 27 -2.22 6.38 8.87
CA THR A 27 -2.93 5.97 10.08
C THR A 27 -2.02 5.12 10.96
N GLU A 28 -2.45 4.84 12.19
CA GLU A 28 -1.75 3.89 13.08
C GLU A 28 -1.64 2.48 12.50
N ARG A 29 -2.56 2.11 11.59
CA ARG A 29 -2.58 0.78 10.94
C ARG A 29 -1.73 0.71 9.68
N GLY A 30 -1.25 1.85 9.18
CA GLY A 30 -0.51 1.94 7.94
C GLY A 30 -1.01 3.07 7.03
N LEU A 31 -0.64 3.01 5.75
CA LEU A 31 -1.05 3.95 4.72
C LEU A 31 -2.39 3.50 4.11
N ARG A 32 -3.44 4.27 4.33
CA ARG A 32 -4.69 4.13 3.58
C ARG A 32 -4.55 4.89 2.26
N ALA A 33 -4.81 4.24 1.14
CA ALA A 33 -4.77 4.83 -0.19
C ALA A 33 -6.01 4.45 -0.98
N GLY A 34 -6.56 5.39 -1.74
CA GLY A 34 -7.77 5.13 -2.51
C GLY A 34 -8.00 6.10 -3.65
N LYS A 35 -8.87 5.69 -4.57
CA LYS A 35 -9.36 6.49 -5.70
C LYS A 35 -10.81 6.13 -5.97
N SER A 36 -11.68 7.14 -6.02
CA SER A 36 -13.13 6.96 -6.15
C SER A 36 -13.69 6.03 -5.06
N ASN A 37 -14.29 4.88 -5.43
CA ASN A 37 -14.91 3.93 -4.52
C ASN A 37 -13.96 2.79 -4.09
N ALA A 38 -12.71 2.78 -4.56
CA ALA A 38 -11.73 1.76 -4.22
C ALA A 38 -10.72 2.29 -3.19
N GLU A 39 -10.51 1.55 -2.11
CA GLU A 39 -9.52 1.84 -1.07
C GLU A 39 -8.77 0.57 -0.65
N GLU A 40 -7.52 0.77 -0.22
CA GLU A 40 -6.63 -0.27 0.28
C GLU A 40 -5.81 0.28 1.46
N THR A 41 -5.49 -0.57 2.45
CA THR A 41 -4.62 -0.21 3.58
C THR A 41 -3.33 -0.99 3.50
N ILE A 42 -2.23 -0.27 3.32
CA ILE A 42 -0.89 -0.84 3.24
C ILE A 42 -0.20 -0.74 4.58
N SER A 43 0.23 -1.89 5.09
CA SER A 43 1.06 -1.97 6.29
C SER A 43 2.51 -2.23 5.94
N LEU A 44 3.41 -1.90 6.86
CA LEU A 44 4.82 -2.25 6.76
C LEU A 44 5.13 -3.37 7.76
N ARG A 45 5.56 -4.52 7.28
CA ARG A 45 5.90 -5.68 8.11
C ARG A 45 7.17 -6.36 7.61
N ARG A 46 7.92 -6.96 8.53
CA ARG A 46 9.09 -7.77 8.18
C ARG A 46 8.65 -9.07 7.53
N ARG A 47 9.41 -9.50 6.54
CA ARG A 47 9.20 -10.77 5.83
C ARG A 47 10.31 -11.76 6.22
N PRO A 48 10.01 -12.82 6.98
CA PRO A 48 11.02 -13.78 7.43
C PRO A 48 11.76 -14.46 6.28
N GLU A 49 11.08 -14.72 5.16
CA GLU A 49 11.65 -15.40 3.99
C GLU A 49 12.62 -14.51 3.19
N ASP A 50 12.67 -13.21 3.51
CA ASP A 50 13.58 -12.24 2.90
C ASP A 50 14.46 -11.58 3.96
N SER A 51 15.09 -12.41 4.80
CA SER A 51 16.06 -11.96 5.82
C SER A 51 15.50 -10.88 6.77
N ASP A 52 14.22 -11.02 7.16
CA ASP A 52 13.51 -10.03 8.00
C ASP A 52 13.46 -8.61 7.43
N ARG A 53 13.66 -8.46 6.11
CA ARG A 53 13.57 -7.17 5.43
C ARG A 53 12.15 -6.60 5.58
N PRO A 54 12.00 -5.27 5.78
CA PRO A 54 10.68 -4.65 5.76
C PRO A 54 10.09 -4.67 4.35
N TRP A 55 8.81 -5.02 4.27
CA TRP A 55 8.01 -5.09 3.05
C TRP A 55 6.70 -4.32 3.24
N PHE A 56 6.13 -3.87 2.13
CA PHE A 56 4.74 -3.41 2.06
C PHE A 56 3.80 -4.60 1.93
N TRP A 57 2.67 -4.55 2.62
CA TRP A 57 1.67 -5.61 2.64
C TRP A 57 0.28 -5.03 2.45
N THR A 58 -0.56 -5.71 1.66
CA THR A 58 -1.98 -5.39 1.52
C THR A 58 -2.75 -5.70 2.81
N ALA A 59 -3.98 -5.21 2.93
CA ALA A 59 -4.86 -5.57 4.05
C ALA A 59 -5.18 -7.08 4.09
N ALA A 60 -5.12 -7.76 2.93
CA ALA A 60 -5.28 -9.21 2.84
C ALA A 60 -4.06 -10.00 3.34
N GLY A 61 -2.96 -9.32 3.69
CA GLY A 61 -1.72 -9.96 4.14
C GLY A 61 -0.88 -10.50 2.98
N GLU A 62 -1.03 -9.94 1.78
CA GLU A 62 -0.20 -10.28 0.63
C GLU A 62 1.02 -9.36 0.54
N PRO A 63 2.23 -9.90 0.33
CA PRO A 63 3.43 -9.09 0.17
C PRO A 63 3.43 -8.37 -1.17
N VAL A 64 3.71 -7.06 -1.16
CA VAL A 64 3.73 -6.22 -2.37
C VAL A 64 5.15 -6.06 -2.91
N ALA A 65 6.01 -5.40 -2.13
CA ALA A 65 7.40 -5.13 -2.50
C ALA A 65 8.23 -4.79 -1.25
N PRO A 66 9.57 -4.90 -1.30
CA PRO A 66 10.45 -4.37 -0.27
C PRO A 66 10.23 -2.88 0.01
N ALA A 67 10.43 -2.44 1.26
CA ALA A 67 10.11 -1.09 1.72
C ALA A 67 10.84 0.04 0.97
N ASP A 68 12.05 -0.23 0.49
CA ASP A 68 12.88 0.69 -0.29
C ASP A 68 12.47 0.78 -1.77
N ARG A 69 11.60 -0.12 -2.23
CA ARG A 69 11.07 -0.17 -3.61
C ARG A 69 9.75 0.60 -3.73
N ILE A 70 9.80 1.89 -3.42
CA ILE A 70 8.61 2.77 -3.40
C ILE A 70 7.88 2.81 -4.74
N ILE A 71 8.62 2.86 -5.86
CA ILE A 71 8.04 2.91 -7.20
C ILE A 71 7.31 1.60 -7.51
N ASP A 72 7.92 0.46 -7.23
CA ASP A 72 7.33 -0.86 -7.51
C ASP A 72 6.05 -1.06 -6.69
N ALA A 73 6.09 -0.70 -5.41
CA ALA A 73 4.90 -0.69 -4.55
C ALA A 73 3.81 0.25 -5.08
N GLY A 74 4.20 1.45 -5.52
CA GLY A 74 3.28 2.42 -6.10
C GLY A 74 2.58 1.90 -7.36
N VAL A 75 3.33 1.29 -8.28
CA VAL A 75 2.78 0.70 -9.52
C VAL A 75 1.80 -0.43 -9.20
N PHE A 76 2.17 -1.34 -8.29
CA PHE A 76 1.28 -2.40 -7.84
C PHE A 76 -0.04 -1.85 -7.29
N LEU A 77 0.04 -0.89 -6.36
CA LEU A 77 -1.15 -0.32 -5.72
C LEU A 77 -2.07 0.37 -6.72
N MET A 78 -1.52 1.07 -7.70
CA MET A 78 -2.33 1.72 -8.73
C MET A 78 -3.10 0.71 -9.57
N GLY A 79 -2.44 -0.39 -9.98
CA GLY A 79 -3.09 -1.48 -10.71
C GLY A 79 -4.18 -2.15 -9.86
N HIS A 80 -3.84 -2.51 -8.62
CA HIS A 80 -4.77 -3.14 -7.68
C HIS A 80 -6.04 -2.30 -7.43
N LEU A 81 -5.88 -0.99 -7.26
CA LEU A 81 -7.00 -0.08 -7.05
C LEU A 81 -7.81 0.16 -8.32
N ALA A 82 -7.18 0.16 -9.50
CA ALA A 82 -7.87 0.28 -10.78
C ALA A 82 -8.77 -0.94 -11.06
N GLU A 83 -8.27 -2.16 -10.82
CA GLU A 83 -9.06 -3.39 -10.98
C GLU A 83 -10.29 -3.42 -10.06
N ARG A 84 -10.14 -2.91 -8.83
CA ARG A 84 -11.25 -2.86 -7.86
C ARG A 84 -12.25 -1.75 -8.14
N HIS A 85 -11.81 -0.67 -8.77
CA HIS A 85 -12.68 0.38 -9.27
C HIS A 85 -13.53 -0.11 -10.45
N ASP A 86 -12.91 -0.84 -11.38
CA ASP A 86 -13.58 -1.30 -12.61
C ASP A 86 -14.46 -2.54 -12.37
N ARG A 87 -14.33 -3.20 -11.21
CA ARG A 87 -15.21 -4.31 -10.84
C ARG A 87 -16.63 -3.77 -10.60
N PRO A 88 -17.62 -4.16 -11.42
CA PRO A 88 -18.99 -3.72 -11.22
C PRO A 88 -19.47 -4.19 -9.85
N GLU A 89 -20.08 -3.27 -9.08
CA GLU A 89 -20.83 -3.58 -7.86
C GLU A 89 -22.02 -4.50 -8.25
N GLY A 90 -21.80 -5.81 -8.31
CA GLY A 90 -22.84 -6.76 -8.70
C GLY A 90 -22.44 -8.05 -9.42
N ALA A 91 -21.17 -8.48 -9.46
CA ALA A 91 -20.83 -9.84 -9.88
C ALA A 91 -21.00 -10.82 -8.69
N GLU A 92 -22.26 -11.26 -8.53
CA GLU A 92 -22.90 -12.23 -7.62
C GLU A 92 -22.04 -13.15 -6.71
N ARG A 93 -22.51 -13.31 -5.47
CA ARG A 93 -23.25 -14.51 -5.05
C ARG A 93 -24.42 -14.15 -4.15
#